data_AF-A0A1Q4VRS5-F1
#
_entry.id   AF-A0A1Q4VRS5-F1
#
_cell.length_a   1.000
_cell.length_b   1.000
_cell.length_c   1.000
_cell.angle_alpha   90.00
_cell.angle_beta   90.00
_cell.angle_gamma   90.00
#
_symmetry.space_group_name_H-M   'P 1'
#
loop_
_entity.id
_entity.type
_entity.pdbx_description
1 polymer ?
#
loop_
_entity_poly.entity_id
_entity_poly.type
_entity_poly.pdbx_seq_one_letter_code
_entity_poly.pdbx_strand_id
1 'polypeptide(L)'
;MASYTNDPLHQKLVAVLIPLLRRTCPADAGGYGGSYELRLTAQEAEELGGVPLIRSAMRKAARELGWSKLQTYGMGPTGDMALAGVVDERQIPEEFTTVVERHRLDKQRAAAEAAWQLVATGRPHAVRGSAFVTTQEFRAAYSAADHA
;
A
#
# COMPACT_ATOMS: atom_id res chain seq x y z
N MET A 1 -18.46 10.34 7.37
CA MET A 1 -17.76 9.21 6.69
C MET A 1 -18.74 8.07 6.56
N ALA A 2 -18.85 7.44 5.38
CA ALA A 2 -19.63 6.21 5.25
C ALA A 2 -19.03 5.13 6.15
N SER A 3 -19.89 4.34 6.80
CA SER A 3 -19.50 3.21 7.64
C SER A 3 -19.46 1.94 6.80
N TYR A 4 -18.27 1.34 6.66
CA TYR A 4 -18.05 0.12 5.88
C TYR A 4 -17.88 -1.12 6.77
N THR A 5 -18.28 -1.04 8.04
CA THR A 5 -17.97 -2.06 9.07
C THR A 5 -18.49 -3.45 8.69
N ASN A 6 -19.62 -3.53 7.99
CA ASN A 6 -20.26 -4.77 7.58
C ASN A 6 -20.23 -5.01 6.06
N ASP A 7 -19.47 -4.20 5.31
CA ASP A 7 -19.33 -4.38 3.87
C ASP A 7 -18.38 -5.57 3.60
N PRO A 8 -18.85 -6.66 2.95
CA PRO A 8 -18.03 -7.84 2.66
C PRO A 8 -16.79 -7.51 1.84
N LEU A 9 -16.90 -6.56 0.90
CA LEU A 9 -15.79 -6.13 0.05
C LEU A 9 -14.70 -5.44 0.88
N HIS A 10 -15.12 -4.58 1.81
CA HIS A 10 -14.21 -3.94 2.76
C HIS A 10 -13.53 -4.96 3.67
N GLN A 11 -14.25 -5.97 4.17
CA GLN A 11 -13.67 -7.03 5.02
C GLN A 11 -12.64 -7.86 4.26
N LYS A 12 -12.94 -8.26 3.02
CA LYS A 12 -11.99 -8.96 2.15
C LYS A 12 -10.74 -8.13 1.89
N LEU A 13 -10.89 -6.85 1.54
CA LEU A 13 -9.77 -5.94 1.34
C LEU A 13 -8.88 -5.84 2.59
N VAL A 14 -9.47 -5.71 3.77
CA VAL A 14 -8.73 -5.66 5.04
C VAL A 14 -7.92 -6.94 5.23
N ALA A 15 -8.54 -8.11 5.07
CA ALA A 15 -7.86 -9.40 5.22
C ALA A 15 -6.68 -9.57 4.25
N VAL A 16 -6.84 -9.15 3.00
CA VAL A 16 -5.78 -9.16 1.98
C VAL A 16 -4.66 -8.18 2.32
N LEU A 17 -5.00 -6.98 2.81
CA LEU A 17 -4.04 -5.91 3.07
C LEU A 17 -3.16 -6.15 4.31
N ILE A 18 -3.67 -6.79 5.37
CA ILE A 18 -2.90 -7.02 6.61
C ILE A 18 -1.52 -7.67 6.36
N PRO A 19 -1.42 -8.84 5.67
CA PRO A 19 -0.13 -9.46 5.41
C PRO A 19 0.74 -8.64 4.45
N LEU A 20 0.14 -7.92 3.49
CA LEU A 20 0.88 -7.01 2.59
C LEU A 20 1.52 -5.87 3.38
N LEU A 21 0.74 -5.15 4.19
CA LEU A 21 1.21 -4.04 5.02
C LEU A 21 2.29 -4.48 6.01
N ARG A 22 2.13 -5.63 6.68
CA ARG A 22 3.13 -6.15 7.62
C ARG A 22 4.50 -6.35 6.95
N ARG A 23 4.53 -6.81 5.69
CA ARG A 23 5.77 -7.00 4.92
C ARG A 23 6.43 -5.69 4.47
N THR A 24 5.70 -4.58 4.52
CA THR A 24 6.28 -3.25 4.21
C THR A 24 7.11 -2.68 5.35
N CYS A 25 6.93 -3.18 6.57
CA CYS A 25 7.78 -2.80 7.68
C CYS A 25 9.17 -3.41 7.45
N PRO A 26 10.26 -2.64 7.66
CA PRO A 26 11.60 -3.21 7.63
C PRO A 26 11.72 -4.35 8.65
N ALA A 27 12.50 -5.37 8.31
CA ALA A 27 12.91 -6.38 9.28
C ALA A 27 13.61 -5.68 10.47
N ASP A 28 13.38 -6.19 11.67
CA ASP A 28 13.98 -5.69 12.92
C ASP A 28 13.61 -4.25 13.34
N ALA A 29 12.67 -3.60 12.64
CA ALA A 29 12.20 -2.26 12.98
C ALA A 29 10.98 -2.26 13.93
N GLY A 30 10.71 -3.37 14.63
CA GLY A 30 9.57 -3.45 15.57
C GLY A 30 8.19 -3.21 14.94
N GLY A 31 8.07 -3.34 13.61
CA GLY A 31 6.84 -3.03 12.88
C GLY A 31 6.63 -1.55 12.55
N TYR A 32 7.64 -0.68 12.71
CA TYR A 32 7.58 0.75 12.37
C TYR A 32 7.99 1.04 10.92
N GLY A 33 7.60 2.20 10.41
CA GLY A 33 8.14 2.76 9.16
C GLY A 33 7.56 2.16 7.87
N GLY A 34 6.53 1.33 8.00
CA GLY A 34 5.83 0.75 6.85
C GLY A 34 5.07 1.80 6.02
N SER A 35 4.94 1.51 4.73
CA SER A 35 4.10 2.29 3.82
C SER A 35 3.74 1.46 2.59
N TYR A 36 2.54 1.69 2.06
CA TYR A 36 1.98 0.93 0.96
C TYR A 36 1.19 1.83 0.01
N GLU A 37 1.38 1.60 -1.29
CA GLU A 37 0.73 2.34 -2.37
C GLU A 37 0.17 1.33 -3.39
N LEU A 38 -1.05 1.58 -3.84
CA LEU A 38 -1.69 0.90 -4.96
C LEU A 38 -1.88 1.89 -6.10
N ARG A 39 -1.53 1.45 -7.32
CA ARG A 39 -1.81 2.13 -8.58
C ARG A 39 -2.72 1.24 -9.43
N LEU A 40 -4.00 1.54 -9.40
CA LEU A 40 -5.06 0.76 -10.03
C LEU A 40 -5.50 1.43 -11.32
N THR A 41 -6.11 0.67 -12.22
CA THR A 41 -6.91 1.28 -13.27
C THR A 41 -8.18 1.90 -12.67
N ALA A 42 -8.83 2.81 -13.40
CA ALA A 42 -10.11 3.36 -12.99
C ALA A 42 -11.15 2.24 -12.75
N GLN A 43 -11.23 1.29 -13.69
CA GLN A 43 -12.11 0.12 -13.60
C GLN A 43 -11.80 -0.75 -12.37
N GLU A 44 -10.53 -1.09 -12.12
CA GLU A 44 -10.15 -1.88 -10.95
C GLU A 44 -10.55 -1.18 -9.65
N ALA A 45 -10.37 0.15 -9.57
CA ALA A 45 -10.76 0.90 -8.40
C ALA A 45 -12.28 0.89 -8.20
N GLU A 46 -13.08 0.96 -9.27
CA GLU A 46 -14.54 0.85 -9.21
C GLU A 46 -14.99 -0.54 -8.76
N GLU A 47 -14.42 -1.61 -9.32
CA GLU A 47 -14.70 -3.00 -8.95
C GLU A 47 -14.37 -3.29 -7.47
N LEU A 48 -13.38 -2.59 -6.92
CA LEU A 48 -13.00 -2.64 -5.50
C LEU A 48 -13.82 -1.68 -4.61
N GLY A 49 -14.91 -1.10 -5.12
CA GLY A 49 -15.82 -0.24 -4.36
C GLY A 49 -15.35 1.22 -4.21
N GLY A 50 -14.39 1.63 -5.04
CA GLY A 50 -13.87 2.99 -5.12
C GLY A 50 -12.72 3.29 -4.16
N VAL A 51 -11.95 4.32 -4.50
CA VAL A 51 -10.81 4.83 -3.69
C VAL A 51 -11.20 5.12 -2.23
N PRO A 52 -12.38 5.68 -1.89
CA PRO A 52 -12.77 5.89 -0.50
C PRO A 52 -12.85 4.58 0.32
N LEU A 53 -13.39 3.50 -0.25
CA LEU A 53 -13.51 2.21 0.42
C LEU A 53 -12.13 1.56 0.57
N ILE A 54 -11.30 1.58 -0.49
CA ILE A 54 -9.92 1.08 -0.45
C ILE A 54 -9.12 1.78 0.64
N ARG A 55 -9.20 3.12 0.73
CA ARG A 55 -8.53 3.90 1.79
C ARG A 55 -9.05 3.57 3.18
N SER A 56 -10.34 3.26 3.31
CA SER A 56 -10.91 2.79 4.58
C SER A 56 -10.32 1.44 4.99
N ALA A 57 -10.25 0.50 4.05
CA ALA A 57 -9.68 -0.82 4.29
C ALA A 57 -8.20 -0.75 4.67
N MET A 58 -7.40 0.05 3.95
CA MET A 58 -6.00 0.32 4.29
C MET A 58 -5.84 0.89 5.70
N ARG A 59 -6.69 1.86 6.07
CA ARG A 59 -6.69 2.43 7.42
C ARG A 59 -6.99 1.37 8.47
N LYS A 60 -8.03 0.55 8.27
CA LYS A 60 -8.39 -0.51 9.21
C LYS A 60 -7.28 -1.56 9.34
N ALA A 61 -6.75 -2.06 8.22
CA ALA A 61 -5.66 -3.03 8.22
C ALA A 61 -4.40 -2.50 8.94
N ALA A 62 -3.99 -1.25 8.68
CA ALA A 62 -2.87 -0.63 9.40
C ALA A 62 -3.13 -0.48 10.90
N ARG A 63 -4.38 -0.16 11.30
CA ARG A 63 -4.77 -0.07 12.72
C ARG A 63 -4.70 -1.43 13.42
N GLU A 64 -5.09 -2.51 12.74
CA GLU A 64 -4.95 -3.89 13.23
C GLU A 64 -3.48 -4.32 13.39
N LEU A 65 -2.55 -3.66 12.68
CA LEU A 65 -1.11 -3.80 12.86
C LEU A 65 -0.53 -2.87 13.95
N GLY A 66 -1.36 -2.12 14.67
CA GLY A 66 -0.92 -1.23 15.74
C GLY A 66 -0.41 0.13 15.28
N TRP A 67 -0.68 0.54 14.03
CA TRP A 67 -0.32 1.88 13.54
C TRP A 67 -1.27 2.92 14.14
N SER A 68 -0.94 3.40 15.33
CA SER A 68 -1.75 4.35 16.10
C SER A 68 -1.78 5.76 15.46
N LYS A 69 -0.73 6.12 14.72
CA LYS A 69 -0.64 7.35 13.92
C LYS A 69 -0.30 6.96 12.48
N LEU A 70 -1.16 7.35 11.54
CA LEU A 70 -1.03 7.02 10.13
C LEU A 70 -1.67 8.11 9.28
N GLN A 71 -1.20 8.21 8.04
CA GLN A 71 -1.83 9.01 6.99
C GLN A 71 -2.34 8.07 5.89
N THR A 72 -3.55 8.31 5.39
CA THR A 72 -4.00 7.74 4.13
C THR A 72 -4.21 8.82 3.10
N TYR A 73 -3.79 8.58 1.87
CA TYR A 73 -4.02 9.44 0.72
C TYR A 73 -4.65 8.64 -0.41
N GLY A 74 -5.15 9.35 -1.39
CA GLY A 74 -5.62 8.73 -2.62
C GLY A 74 -6.18 9.77 -3.55
N MET A 75 -6.20 9.40 -4.82
CA MET A 75 -6.71 10.21 -5.91
C MET A 75 -7.71 9.35 -6.66
N GLY A 76 -8.93 9.86 -6.79
CA GLY A 76 -9.94 9.23 -7.65
C GLY A 76 -9.45 9.14 -9.10
N PRO A 77 -10.19 8.44 -9.97
CA PRO A 77 -9.81 8.25 -11.36
C PRO A 77 -9.40 9.58 -12.01
N THR A 78 -8.14 9.65 -12.46
CA THR A 78 -7.62 10.77 -13.26
C THR A 78 -7.17 10.17 -14.59
N GLY A 79 -8.04 10.25 -15.60
CA GLY A 79 -7.95 9.35 -16.75
C GLY A 79 -8.13 7.90 -16.32
N ASP A 80 -7.28 6.99 -16.84
CA ASP A 80 -7.38 5.56 -16.56
C ASP A 80 -6.71 5.10 -15.26
N MET A 81 -6.25 6.02 -14.40
CA MET A 81 -5.49 5.69 -13.18
C MET A 81 -6.20 6.14 -11.90
N ALA A 82 -6.21 5.27 -10.89
CA ALA A 82 -6.59 5.58 -9.53
C ALA A 82 -5.45 5.21 -8.56
N LEU A 83 -5.33 5.95 -7.45
CA LEU A 83 -4.28 5.77 -6.47
C LEU A 83 -4.85 5.73 -5.05
N ALA A 84 -4.36 4.82 -4.22
CA ALA A 84 -4.59 4.81 -2.79
C ALA A 84 -3.32 4.40 -2.04
N GLY A 85 -3.06 5.01 -0.89
CA GLY A 85 -1.92 4.61 -0.06
C GLY A 85 -2.09 4.93 1.41
N VAL A 86 -1.21 4.32 2.21
CA VAL A 86 -1.13 4.45 3.66
C VAL A 86 0.34 4.50 4.12
N VAL A 87 0.62 5.35 5.10
CA VAL A 87 1.97 5.55 5.67
C VAL A 87 1.87 5.50 7.19
N ASP A 88 2.76 4.75 7.83
CA ASP A 88 2.98 4.81 9.28
C ASP A 88 3.66 6.12 9.65
N GLU A 89 3.00 6.91 10.49
CA GLU A 89 3.49 8.20 10.98
C GLU A 89 3.82 8.19 12.48
N ARG A 90 3.82 7.01 13.10
CA ARG A 90 4.27 6.90 14.49
C ARG A 90 5.70 7.41 14.62
N GLN A 91 5.99 8.06 15.74
CA GLN A 91 7.35 8.40 16.10
C GLN A 91 8.16 7.10 16.21
N ILE A 92 9.29 7.06 15.53
CA ILE A 92 10.17 5.89 15.50
C ILE A 92 11.00 5.92 16.79
N PRO A 93 10.99 4.86 17.60
CA PRO A 93 11.91 4.71 18.73
C PRO A 93 13.37 4.83 18.27
N GLU A 94 14.23 5.37 19.13
CA GLU A 94 15.63 5.65 18.79
C GLU A 94 16.34 4.37 18.31
N GLU A 95 16.08 3.22 18.95
CA GLU A 95 16.66 1.93 18.59
C GLU A 95 16.34 1.47 17.16
N PHE A 96 15.23 1.93 16.57
CA PHE A 96 14.81 1.54 15.22
C PHE A 96 15.11 2.60 14.16
N THR A 97 15.49 3.82 14.56
CA THR A 97 15.66 4.97 13.65
C THR A 97 16.57 4.64 12.47
N THR A 98 17.75 4.10 12.74
CA THR A 98 18.74 3.79 11.69
C THR A 98 18.20 2.79 10.66
N VAL A 99 17.50 1.75 11.12
CA VAL A 99 16.93 0.72 10.24
C VAL A 99 15.80 1.28 9.39
N VAL A 100 14.91 2.08 9.99
CA VAL A 100 13.79 2.69 9.28
C VAL A 100 14.25 3.73 8.25
N GLU A 101 15.20 4.58 8.60
CA GLU A 101 15.73 5.60 7.67
C GLU A 101 16.45 4.96 6.49
N ARG A 102 17.26 3.91 6.73
CA ARG A 102 17.88 3.14 5.65
C ARG A 102 16.84 2.54 4.72
N HIS A 103 15.79 1.94 5.28
CA HIS A 103 14.70 1.37 4.49
C HIS A 103 13.96 2.43 3.66
N ARG A 104 13.72 3.63 4.22
CA ARG A 104 13.11 4.76 3.49
C ARG A 104 13.97 5.19 2.31
N LEU A 105 15.29 5.32 2.51
CA LEU A 105 16.24 5.65 1.45
C LEU A 105 16.26 4.58 0.35
N ASP A 106 16.25 3.30 0.73
CA ASP A 106 16.21 2.19 -0.24
C ASP A 106 14.92 2.21 -1.06
N LYS A 107 13.77 2.48 -0.42
CA LYS A 107 12.48 2.66 -1.13
C LYS A 107 12.50 3.86 -2.08
N GLN A 108 13.06 4.99 -1.66
CA GLN A 108 13.19 6.18 -2.52
C GLN A 108 14.07 5.88 -3.74
N ARG A 109 15.19 5.18 -3.54
CA ARG A 109 16.06 4.75 -4.64
C ARG A 109 15.33 3.82 -5.62
N ALA A 110 14.60 2.83 -5.09
CA ALA A 110 13.80 1.92 -5.92
C ALA A 110 12.71 2.65 -6.71
N ALA A 111 12.06 3.64 -6.10
CA ALA A 111 11.06 4.46 -6.77
C ALA A 111 11.67 5.33 -7.89
N ALA A 112 12.83 5.94 -7.62
CA ALA A 112 13.56 6.73 -8.62
C ALA A 112 14.04 5.87 -9.80
N GLU A 113 14.56 4.68 -9.52
CA GLU A 113 14.97 3.72 -10.55
C GLU A 113 13.77 3.28 -11.40
N ALA A 114 12.64 2.93 -10.77
CA ALA A 114 11.42 2.57 -11.50
C ALA A 114 10.90 3.71 -12.38
N ALA A 115 10.95 4.95 -11.89
CA ALA A 115 10.56 6.13 -12.66
C ALA A 115 11.50 6.39 -13.85
N TRP A 116 12.81 6.27 -13.64
CA TRP A 116 13.79 6.43 -14.71
C TRP A 116 13.62 5.37 -15.80
N GLN A 117 13.45 4.09 -15.41
CA GLN A 117 13.18 3.00 -16.35
C GLN A 117 11.89 3.21 -17.14
N LEU A 118 10.82 3.68 -16.48
CA LEU A 118 9.57 4.02 -17.16
C LEU A 118 9.78 5.11 -18.23
N VAL A 119 10.52 6.16 -17.90
CA VAL A 119 10.82 7.24 -18.86
C VAL A 119 11.71 6.74 -20.01
N ALA A 120 12.74 5.95 -19.70
CA ALA A 120 13.68 5.44 -20.69
C ALA A 120 13.07 4.43 -21.67
N THR A 121 12.11 3.62 -21.21
CA THR A 121 11.58 2.49 -21.99
C THR A 121 10.10 2.62 -22.37
N GLY A 122 9.39 3.60 -21.79
CA GLY A 122 7.95 3.73 -21.91
C GLY A 122 7.14 2.64 -21.19
N ARG A 123 7.78 1.76 -20.40
CA ARG A 123 7.11 0.62 -19.74
C ARG A 123 7.43 0.54 -18.25
N PRO A 124 6.47 0.20 -17.37
CA PRO A 124 6.75 -0.07 -15.96
C PRO A 124 7.71 -1.26 -15.80
N HIS A 125 8.69 -1.11 -14.91
CA HIS A 125 9.65 -2.16 -14.59
C HIS A 125 9.42 -2.70 -13.16
N ALA A 126 9.64 -4.00 -12.98
CA ALA A 126 9.48 -4.69 -11.72
C ALA A 126 10.68 -4.45 -10.78
N VAL A 127 10.77 -3.24 -10.24
CA VAL A 127 11.74 -2.92 -9.17
C VAL A 127 11.13 -3.31 -7.83
N ARG A 128 11.81 -4.15 -7.04
CA ARG A 128 11.32 -4.57 -5.72
C ARG A 128 11.07 -3.36 -4.82
N GLY A 129 9.91 -3.31 -4.18
CA GLY A 129 9.50 -2.18 -3.33
C GLY A 129 8.91 -0.98 -4.08
N SER A 130 8.85 -1.02 -5.41
CA SER A 130 8.11 -0.03 -6.22
C SER A 130 6.59 -0.24 -6.13
N ALA A 131 5.84 0.82 -6.37
CA ALA A 131 4.38 0.78 -6.43
C ALA A 131 3.83 -0.20 -7.49
N PHE A 132 4.60 -0.45 -8.56
CA PHE A 132 4.23 -1.43 -9.57
C PHE A 132 4.21 -2.85 -8.98
N VAL A 133 5.29 -3.25 -8.31
CA VAL A 133 5.39 -4.58 -7.69
C VAL A 133 4.36 -4.75 -6.57
N THR A 134 4.18 -3.76 -5.69
CA THR A 134 3.18 -3.83 -4.62
C THR A 134 1.76 -3.97 -5.18
N THR A 135 1.45 -3.29 -6.28
CA THR A 135 0.15 -3.44 -6.94
C THR A 135 -0.05 -4.86 -7.50
N GLN A 136 0.97 -5.47 -8.11
CA GLN A 136 0.88 -6.85 -8.60
C GLN A 136 0.72 -7.87 -7.45
N GLU A 137 1.45 -7.69 -6.35
CA GLU A 137 1.29 -8.52 -5.15
C GLU A 137 -0.11 -8.42 -4.57
N PHE A 138 -0.70 -7.22 -4.56
CA PHE A 138 -2.09 -7.02 -4.18
C PHE A 138 -3.06 -7.76 -5.11
N ARG A 139 -2.91 -7.62 -6.43
CA ARG A 139 -3.77 -8.33 -7.41
C ARG A 139 -3.73 -9.84 -7.20
N ALA A 140 -2.53 -10.39 -7.05
CA ALA A 140 -2.33 -11.81 -6.81
C ALA A 140 -2.98 -12.27 -5.50
N ALA A 141 -2.78 -11.52 -4.40
CA ALA A 141 -3.37 -11.85 -3.10
C ALA A 141 -4.89 -11.71 -3.09
N TYR A 142 -5.43 -10.70 -3.79
CA TYR A 142 -6.86 -10.44 -3.86
C TYR A 142 -7.59 -11.51 -4.68
N SER A 143 -7.02 -11.94 -5.81
CA SER A 143 -7.55 -13.05 -6.62
C SER A 143 -7.46 -14.39 -5.89
N ALA A 144 -6.37 -14.66 -5.17
CA ALA A 144 -6.25 -15.88 -4.37
C ALA A 144 -7.33 -15.96 -3.27
N ALA A 145 -7.75 -14.83 -2.72
CA ALA A 145 -8.81 -14.76 -1.72
C ALA A 145 -10.23 -15.01 -2.29
N ASP A 146 -10.42 -15.01 -3.61
CA ASP A 146 -11.68 -15.46 -4.25
C ASP A 146 -11.78 -16.98 -4.38
N HIS A 147 -10.66 -17.69 -4.23
CA HIS A 147 -10.56 -19.14 -4.40
C HIS A 147 -10.36 -19.88 -3.07
N ALA A 148 -10.43 -19.18 -1.94
CA ALA A 148 -10.27 -19.71 -0.58
C ALA A 148 -11.62 -19.85 0.12
#